data_AF-A0A7V8BF84-F1
#
_entry.id   AF-A0A7V8BF84-F1
#
_cell.length_a   1.000
_cell.length_b   1.000
_cell.length_c   1.000
_cell.angle_alpha   90.00
_cell.angle_beta   90.00
_cell.angle_gamma   90.00
#
_symmetry.space_group_name_H-M   'P 1'
#
loop_
_entity.id
_entity.type
_entity.pdbx_description
1 polymer ?
#
loop_
_entity_poly.entity_id
_entity_poly.type
_entity_poly.pdbx_seq_one_letter_code
_entity_poly.pdbx_strand_id
1 'polypeptide(L)'
;MKLAITYAILACIATVANIAAQDLTIRAYTGAQAVLFSVMVGTGVGLVTKYLLDKRYVFRFRARNLGHDGQTFVLYTLIGLITTAIFWGFELGFHLVFASKEMRYLGGVLGLA
;
A
#
# COMPACT_ATOMS: atom_id res chain seq x y z
N MET A 1 0.75 15.56 16.23
CA MET A 1 0.53 16.05 14.85
C MET A 1 1.73 15.86 13.92
N LYS A 2 2.97 16.14 14.34
CA LYS A 2 4.18 16.00 13.50
C LYS A 2 4.30 14.64 12.81
N LEU A 3 4.03 13.55 13.53
CA LEU A 3 4.11 12.18 12.99
C LEU A 3 3.12 11.93 11.85
N ALA A 4 1.85 12.30 12.02
CA ALA A 4 0.82 12.11 11.00
C ALA A 4 1.12 12.92 9.73
N ILE A 5 1.59 14.16 9.88
CA ILE A 5 2.01 15.01 8.76
C ILE A 5 3.20 14.40 8.03
N THR A 6 4.23 13.96 8.77
CA THR A 6 5.37 13.26 8.18
C THR A 6 4.90 12.01 7.43
N TYR A 7 4.08 11.18 8.05
CA TYR A 7 3.56 9.96 7.43
C TYR A 7 2.79 10.25 6.12
N ALA A 8 1.94 11.28 6.12
CA ALA A 8 1.20 11.71 4.94
C ALA A 8 2.13 12.19 3.82
N ILE A 9 3.15 13.01 4.12
CA ILE A 9 4.13 13.45 3.13
C ILE A 9 4.88 12.26 2.51
N LEU A 10 5.35 11.32 3.34
CA LEU A 10 6.05 10.13 2.85
C LEU A 10 5.13 9.23 2.01
N ALA A 11 3.85 9.14 2.37
CA ALA A 11 2.84 8.44 1.58
C ALA A 11 2.66 9.11 0.20
N CYS A 12 2.52 10.45 0.16
CA CYS A 12 2.43 11.18 -1.11
C CYS A 12 3.66 10.95 -2.00
N ILE A 13 4.87 10.97 -1.44
CA ILE A 13 6.11 10.68 -2.19
C ILE A 13 6.06 9.27 -2.78
N ALA A 14 5.65 8.26 -2.00
CA ALA A 14 5.52 6.90 -2.49
C ALA A 14 4.43 6.75 -3.57
N THR A 15 3.32 7.49 -3.47
CA THR A 15 2.27 7.53 -4.49
C THR A 15 2.80 8.13 -5.81
N VAL A 16 3.56 9.22 -5.73
CA VAL A 16 4.19 9.83 -6.92
C VAL A 16 5.19 8.85 -7.56
N ALA A 17 6.04 8.20 -6.76
CA ALA A 17 6.99 7.21 -7.26
C ALA A 17 6.28 6.01 -7.93
N ASN A 18 5.18 5.54 -7.34
CA ASN A 18 4.35 4.48 -7.92
C ASN A 18 3.82 4.90 -9.30
N ILE A 19 3.11 6.04 -9.39
CA ILE A 19 2.50 6.52 -10.63
C ILE A 19 3.56 6.79 -11.71
N ALA A 20 4.68 7.41 -11.35
CA ALA A 20 5.78 7.66 -12.28
C ALA A 20 6.34 6.35 -12.86
N ALA A 21 6.49 5.31 -12.04
CA ALA A 21 6.92 4.00 -12.50
C ALA A 21 5.87 3.32 -13.40
N GLN A 22 4.57 3.48 -13.13
CA GLN A 22 3.52 3.01 -14.04
C GLN A 22 3.61 3.71 -15.40
N ASP A 23 3.69 5.04 -15.41
CA ASP A 23 3.77 5.86 -16.62
C ASP A 23 5.01 5.51 -17.46
N LEU A 24 6.18 5.40 -16.83
CA LEU A 24 7.40 4.96 -17.50
C LEU A 24 7.27 3.54 -18.08
N THR A 25 6.61 2.62 -17.37
CA THR A 25 6.39 1.25 -17.84
C THR A 25 5.49 1.22 -19.08
N ILE A 26 4.41 2.00 -19.09
CA ILE A 26 3.50 2.13 -20.24
C ILE A 26 4.22 2.73 -21.45
N ARG A 27 5.11 3.69 -21.24
CA ARG A 27 5.92 4.27 -22.32
C ARG A 27 6.97 3.30 -22.87
N ALA A 28 7.51 2.45 -22.01
CA ALA A 28 8.56 1.49 -22.37
C ALA A 28 8.02 0.19 -22.99
N TYR A 29 6.77 -0.18 -22.69
CA TYR A 29 6.19 -1.46 -23.12
C TYR A 29 4.73 -1.30 -23.55
N THR A 30 4.44 -1.66 -24.80
CA THR A 30 3.13 -1.50 -25.46
C THR A 30 2.41 -2.83 -25.75
N GLY A 31 2.79 -3.92 -25.07
CA GLY A 31 2.15 -5.23 -25.25
C GLY A 31 0.75 -5.31 -24.65
N ALA A 32 0.03 -6.40 -24.93
CA ALA A 32 -1.35 -6.60 -24.46
C ALA A 32 -1.49 -6.55 -22.93
N GLN A 33 -0.42 -6.91 -22.21
CA GLN A 33 -0.36 -6.90 -20.74
C GLN A 33 0.25 -5.61 -20.17
N ALA A 34 0.43 -4.55 -20.96
CA ALA A 34 1.15 -3.35 -20.54
C ALA A 34 0.61 -2.71 -19.26
N VAL A 35 -0.71 -2.65 -19.12
CA VAL A 35 -1.38 -2.12 -17.91
C VAL A 35 -1.12 -3.01 -16.70
N LEU A 36 -1.17 -4.34 -16.86
CA LEU A 36 -0.89 -5.25 -15.75
C LEU A 36 0.57 -5.11 -15.28
N PHE A 37 1.51 -5.08 -16.23
CA PHE A 37 2.93 -4.88 -15.92
C PHE A 37 3.19 -3.53 -15.26
N SER A 38 2.57 -2.45 -15.75
CA SER A 38 2.75 -1.13 -15.16
C SER A 38 2.25 -1.10 -13.72
N VAL A 39 1.09 -1.67 -13.42
CA VAL A 39 0.56 -1.77 -12.05
C VAL A 39 1.48 -2.59 -11.15
N MET A 40 2.03 -3.72 -11.62
CA MET A 40 2.97 -4.52 -10.84
C MET A 40 4.26 -3.74 -10.52
N VAL A 41 4.86 -3.10 -11.53
CA VAL A 41 6.08 -2.30 -11.37
C VAL A 41 5.83 -1.10 -10.45
N GLY A 42 4.75 -0.35 -10.70
CA GLY A 42 4.37 0.79 -9.87
C GLY A 42 4.14 0.41 -8.41
N THR A 43 3.45 -0.71 -8.17
CA THR A 43 3.21 -1.25 -6.82
C THR A 43 4.52 -1.61 -6.13
N GLY A 44 5.41 -2.34 -6.83
CA GLY A 44 6.73 -2.70 -6.30
C GLY A 44 7.57 -1.47 -5.93
N VAL A 45 7.68 -0.50 -6.84
CA VAL A 45 8.41 0.75 -6.61
C VAL A 45 7.80 1.53 -5.45
N GLY A 46 6.48 1.72 -5.44
CA GLY A 46 5.77 2.43 -4.39
C GLY A 46 5.97 1.81 -3.00
N LEU A 47 5.84 0.48 -2.88
CA LEU A 47 6.04 -0.24 -1.62
C LEU A 47 7.47 -0.13 -1.11
N VAL A 48 8.47 -0.32 -1.99
CA VAL A 48 9.89 -0.18 -1.62
C VAL A 48 10.19 1.25 -1.18
N THR A 49 9.76 2.26 -1.95
CA THR A 49 9.94 3.67 -1.58
C THR A 49 9.29 3.97 -0.23
N LYS A 50 8.05 3.54 -0.01
CA LYS A 50 7.33 3.76 1.24
C LYS A 50 8.03 3.12 2.43
N TYR A 51 8.46 1.87 2.29
CA TYR A 51 9.18 1.16 3.34
C TYR A 51 10.48 1.86 3.73
N LEU A 52 11.31 2.23 2.75
CA LEU A 52 12.60 2.88 3.01
C LEU A 52 12.42 4.23 3.71
N LEU A 53 11.41 4.99 3.30
CA LEU A 53 11.07 6.28 3.90
C LEU A 53 10.55 6.09 5.34
N ASP A 54 9.58 5.21 5.56
CA ASP A 54 9.02 4.97 6.89
C ASP A 54 10.06 4.41 7.86
N LYS A 55 10.87 3.45 7.41
CA LYS A 55 12.00 2.92 8.18
C LYS A 55 12.92 4.03 8.67
N ARG A 56 13.28 4.97 7.79
CA ARG A 56 14.23 6.04 8.10
C ARG A 56 13.62 7.15 8.96
N TYR A 57 12.43 7.62 8.62
CA TYR A 57 11.87 8.87 9.15
C TYR A 57 10.79 8.65 10.22
N VAL A 58 10.06 7.54 10.18
CA VAL A 58 8.96 7.22 11.11
C VAL A 58 9.47 6.29 12.20
N PHE A 59 9.94 5.10 11.83
CA PHE A 59 10.38 4.07 12.79
C PHE A 59 11.79 4.33 13.33
N ARG A 60 12.59 5.13 12.60
CA ARG A 60 14.03 5.34 12.90
C ARG A 60 14.77 4.02 13.15
N PHE A 61 14.33 2.97 12.46
CA PHE A 61 14.78 1.61 12.70
C PHE A 61 16.11 1.36 11.98
N ARG A 62 17.10 0.86 12.74
CA ARG A 62 18.35 0.34 12.16
C ARG A 62 18.26 -1.18 12.09
N ALA A 63 18.15 -1.70 10.88
CA ALA A 63 18.27 -3.13 10.64
C ALA A 63 19.68 -3.60 11.02
N ARG A 64 19.79 -4.80 11.62
CA ARG A 64 21.08 -5.38 12.01
C ARG A 64 21.93 -5.79 10.80
N ASN A 65 21.28 -6.21 9.71
CA ASN A 65 21.88 -6.60 8.44
C ASN A 65 20.82 -6.57 7.32
N LEU A 66 21.23 -6.79 6.06
CA LEU A 66 20.35 -6.79 4.89
C LEU A 66 19.26 -7.89 4.95
N GLY A 67 19.57 -9.07 5.48
CA GLY A 67 18.62 -10.16 5.61
C GLY A 67 17.46 -9.84 6.56
N HIS A 68 17.78 -9.28 7.73
CA HIS A 68 16.78 -8.79 8.68
C HIS A 68 15.93 -7.68 8.05
N ASP A 69 16.54 -6.76 7.29
CA ASP A 69 15.77 -5.70 6.62
C ASP A 69 14.76 -6.24 5.61
N GLY A 70 15.14 -7.26 4.84
CA GLY A 70 14.24 -7.94 3.91
C GLY A 70 13.07 -8.62 4.62
N GLN A 71 13.32 -9.32 5.73
CA GLN A 71 12.25 -9.93 6.54
C GLN A 71 11.29 -8.87 7.09
N THR A 72 11.81 -7.75 7.60
CA THR A 72 11.00 -6.64 8.10
C THR A 72 10.18 -5.99 6.98
N PHE A 73 10.73 -5.85 5.77
CA PHE A 73 9.99 -5.37 4.60
C PHE A 73 8.82 -6.29 4.22
N VAL A 74 9.06 -7.61 4.22
CA VAL A 74 8.01 -8.61 3.94
C VAL A 74 6.90 -8.53 4.98
N LEU A 75 7.25 -8.50 6.27
CA LEU A 75 6.27 -8.35 7.35
C LEU A 75 5.49 -7.03 7.23
N TYR A 76 6.18 -5.91 6.96
CA TYR A 76 5.57 -4.60 6.76
C TYR A 76 4.54 -4.64 5.64
N THR A 77 4.90 -5.23 4.50
CA THR A 77 4.01 -5.34 3.34
C THR A 77 2.84 -6.29 3.63
N LEU A 78 3.11 -7.44 4.25
CA LEU A 78 2.11 -8.46 4.57
C LEU A 78 1.04 -7.91 5.52
N ILE A 79 1.43 -7.17 6.56
CA ILE A 79 0.46 -6.56 7.48
C ILE A 79 -0.44 -5.57 6.73
N GLY A 80 0.11 -4.74 5.85
CA GLY A 80 -0.69 -3.83 5.03
C GLY A 80 -1.70 -4.54 4.11
N LEU A 81 -1.30 -5.67 3.52
CA LEU A 81 -2.20 -6.49 2.70
C LEU A 81 -3.29 -7.15 3.55
N ILE A 82 -2.94 -7.70 4.71
CA ILE A 82 -3.88 -8.35 5.62
C ILE A 82 -4.93 -7.35 6.11
N THR A 83 -4.51 -6.16 6.57
CA THR A 83 -5.46 -5.15 7.05
C THR A 83 -6.37 -4.64 5.94
N THR A 84 -5.84 -4.47 4.72
CA THR A 84 -6.65 -4.12 3.55
C THR A 84 -7.68 -5.20 3.21
N ALA A 85 -7.28 -6.48 3.29
CA ALA A 85 -8.19 -7.60 3.06
C ALA A 85 -9.28 -7.70 4.13
N ILE A 86 -8.95 -7.42 5.40
CA ILE A 86 -9.94 -7.34 6.50
C ILE A 86 -10.95 -6.22 6.21
N PHE A 87 -10.46 -5.02 5.89
CA PHE A 87 -11.29 -3.88 5.51
C PHE A 87 -12.26 -4.23 4.38
N TRP A 88 -11.76 -4.76 3.26
CA TRP A 88 -12.61 -5.16 2.12
C TRP A 88 -13.54 -6.32 2.46
N GLY A 89 -13.10 -7.28 3.26
CA GLY A 89 -13.91 -8.42 3.69
C GLY A 89 -15.15 -7.97 4.45
N PHE A 90 -15.00 -7.04 5.38
CA PHE A 90 -16.15 -6.46 6.10
C PHE A 90 -17.00 -5.56 5.20
N GLU A 91 -16.40 -4.68 4.39
CA GLU A 91 -17.13 -3.79 3.48
C GLU A 91 -18.02 -4.60 2.51
N LEU A 92 -17.44 -5.60 1.84
CA LEU A 92 -18.14 -6.48 0.91
C LEU A 92 -19.12 -7.41 1.63
N GLY A 93 -18.73 -7.99 2.76
CA GLY A 93 -19.59 -8.86 3.55
C GLY A 93 -20.88 -8.16 3.97
N PHE A 94 -20.77 -6.93 4.48
CA PHE A 94 -21.95 -6.12 4.83
C PHE A 94 -22.77 -5.73 3.60
N HIS A 95 -22.11 -5.40 2.49
CA HIS A 95 -22.82 -5.12 1.25
C HIS A 95 -23.66 -6.31 0.77
N LEU A 96 -23.12 -7.53 0.86
CA LEU A 96 -23.81 -8.75 0.43
C LEU A 96 -24.97 -9.14 1.35
N VAL A 97 -24.84 -8.95 2.67
CA VAL A 97 -25.88 -9.31 3.65
C VAL A 97 -27.03 -8.32 3.66
N PHE A 98 -26.73 -7.01 3.58
CA PHE A 98 -27.72 -5.96 3.80
C PHE A 98 -28.17 -5.24 2.53
N ALA A 99 -27.44 -5.37 1.42
CA ALA A 99 -27.73 -4.76 0.13
C ALA A 99 -27.95 -3.23 0.17
N SER A 100 -27.43 -2.53 1.18
CA SER A 100 -27.51 -1.07 1.31
C SER A 100 -26.13 -0.40 1.33
N LYS A 101 -26.10 0.86 0.92
CA LYS A 101 -24.88 1.67 0.85
C LYS A 101 -24.37 2.01 2.25
N GLU A 102 -25.28 2.29 3.17
CA GLU A 102 -25.01 2.63 4.56
C GLU A 102 -24.34 1.45 5.27
N MET A 103 -24.89 0.24 5.11
CA MET A 103 -24.33 -0.95 5.74
C MET A 103 -22.99 -1.35 5.12
N ARG A 104 -22.81 -1.20 3.80
CA ARG A 104 -21.50 -1.37 3.16
C ARG A 104 -20.43 -0.50 3.85
N TYR A 105 -20.70 0.80 4.02
CA TYR A 105 -19.75 1.70 4.67
C TYR A 105 -19.57 1.42 6.16
N LEU A 106 -20.62 1.01 6.87
CA LEU A 106 -20.49 0.56 8.25
C LEU A 106 -19.53 -0.63 8.36
N GLY A 107 -19.67 -1.63 7.47
CA GLY A 107 -18.73 -2.74 7.38
C GLY A 107 -17.30 -2.26 7.14
N GLY A 108 -17.10 -1.36 6.18
CA GLY A 108 -15.78 -0.77 5.92
C GLY A 108 -15.17 -0.06 7.15
N VAL A 109 -15.95 0.74 7.87
CA VAL A 109 -15.49 1.40 9.11
C VAL A 109 -15.12 0.38 10.19
N LEU A 110 -15.93 -0.68 10.36
CA LEU A 110 -15.64 -1.75 11.33
C LEU A 110 -14.36 -2.53 10.95
N GLY A 111 -14.12 -2.76 9.67
CA GLY A 111 -12.90 -3.42 9.20
C GLY A 111 -11.63 -2.57 9.33
N LEU A 112 -11.76 -1.26 9.59
CA LEU A 112 -10.65 -0.32 9.86
C LEU A 112 -10.40 -0.08 11.35
N ALA A 113 -11.34 -0.45 12.23
CA ALA A 113 -11.28 -0.24 13.67
C ALA A 113 -10.48 -1.34 14.39
#